data_AF-A0A3D2GR19-F1
#
_entry.id   AF-A0A3D2GR19-F1
#
_cell.length_a   1.000
_cell.length_b   1.000
_cell.length_c   1.000
_cell.angle_alpha   90.00
_cell.angle_beta   90.00
_cell.angle_gamma   90.00
#
_symmetry.space_group_name_H-M   'P 1'
#
loop_
_entity.id
_entity.type
_entity.pdbx_description
1 polymer ?
#
loop_
_entity_poly.entity_id
_entity_poly.type
_entity_poly.pdbx_seq_one_letter_code
_entity_poly.pdbx_strand_id
1 'polypeptide(L)'
;MSIFTTENTYRLTRLAARRALTYPYDCAYRPMIVTGGGFLQPRVRAWTAEDDTAALLRGRAPTLAVGSNRAARQLARKYADWREPLAIPVWPVWVNGIDVHFAASIGHYGAIPATPVRAPGTICAMMLVWLTPSEFVRMDETEGLGIAYDRFDVPVEADSGVPGDVSSVVLYRHRAGTIATFGHRSIGMAELPVHDRRQARMSQPAMQRFLCRRLAPGIGLNQFIAGNIADPLLRQRRVDRLARHAIAPWQPAETDRQGTVSGKTPPITLQTLLL
;
A
#
# COMPACT_ATOMS: atom_id res chain seq x y z
N MET A 1 -24.07 21.66 25.79
CA MET A 1 -24.94 22.05 24.66
C MET A 1 -24.39 21.37 23.41
N SER A 2 -24.93 20.19 23.08
CA SER A 2 -24.41 19.32 22.02
C SER A 2 -25.10 19.64 20.70
N ILE A 3 -24.39 20.33 19.80
CA ILE A 3 -24.85 20.58 18.43
C ILE A 3 -24.13 19.58 17.50
N PHE A 4 -24.28 18.30 17.78
CA PHE A 4 -24.03 17.24 16.80
C PHE A 4 -25.33 16.48 16.62
N THR A 5 -26.13 16.90 15.64
CA THR A 5 -27.32 16.15 15.24
C THR A 5 -26.88 14.74 14.80
N THR A 6 -27.69 13.74 15.15
CA THR A 6 -27.48 12.32 14.80
C THR A 6 -27.20 12.11 13.30
N GLU A 7 -27.77 12.97 12.45
CA GLU A 7 -27.55 12.96 11.00
C GLU A 7 -26.12 13.38 10.59
N ASN A 8 -25.54 14.38 11.26
CA ASN A 8 -24.17 14.82 10.97
C ASN A 8 -23.15 13.76 11.40
N THR A 9 -23.37 13.16 12.56
CA THR A 9 -22.60 12.00 13.05
C THR A 9 -22.71 10.81 12.08
N TYR A 10 -23.89 10.55 11.51
CA TYR A 10 -24.11 9.49 10.54
C TYR A 10 -23.40 9.75 9.20
N ARG A 11 -23.44 10.99 8.68
CA ARG A 11 -22.75 11.37 7.44
C ARG A 11 -21.22 11.26 7.58
N LEU A 12 -20.67 11.76 8.68
CA LEU A 12 -19.23 11.66 8.98
C LEU A 12 -18.80 10.19 9.12
N THR A 13 -19.62 9.37 9.79
CA THR A 13 -19.41 7.92 9.90
C THR A 13 -19.38 7.25 8.52
N ARG A 14 -20.30 7.61 7.62
CA ARG A 14 -20.39 7.03 6.27
C ARG A 14 -19.22 7.43 5.38
N LEU A 15 -18.76 8.68 5.45
CA LEU A 15 -17.60 9.16 4.69
C LEU A 15 -16.29 8.53 5.20
N ALA A 16 -16.12 8.45 6.52
CA ALA A 16 -14.99 7.78 7.14
C ALA A 16 -14.97 6.28 6.79
N ALA A 17 -16.12 5.62 6.82
CA ALA A 17 -16.28 4.24 6.38
C ALA A 17 -15.93 4.07 4.89
N ARG A 18 -16.31 5.00 4.01
CA ARG A 18 -15.94 4.95 2.58
C ARG A 18 -14.42 4.98 2.39
N ARG A 19 -13.72 5.85 3.13
CA ARG A 19 -12.24 5.90 3.06
C ARG A 19 -11.60 4.59 3.53
N ALA A 20 -12.13 3.97 4.57
CA ALA A 20 -11.69 2.65 5.01
C ALA A 20 -11.95 1.61 3.93
N LEU A 21 -13.21 1.48 3.50
CA LEU A 21 -13.71 0.44 2.60
C LEU A 21 -13.09 0.44 1.20
N THR A 22 -12.60 1.60 0.77
CA THR A 22 -11.98 1.75 -0.55
C THR A 22 -10.47 1.65 -0.52
N TYR A 23 -9.82 1.45 0.64
CA TYR A 23 -8.39 1.12 0.69
C TYR A 23 -8.15 -0.19 -0.10
N PRO A 24 -7.03 -0.35 -0.82
CA PRO A 24 -5.86 0.53 -0.99
C PRO A 24 -6.03 1.59 -2.09
N TYR A 25 -7.27 1.96 -2.40
CA TYR A 25 -7.69 2.98 -3.37
C TYR A 25 -7.50 2.56 -4.82
N ASP A 26 -8.37 3.09 -5.69
CA ASP A 26 -8.26 2.86 -7.13
C ASP A 26 -6.89 3.31 -7.64
N CYS A 27 -6.26 2.41 -8.38
CA CYS A 27 -4.96 2.59 -9.00
C CYS A 27 -5.17 2.52 -10.51
N ALA A 28 -4.70 3.55 -11.23
CA ALA A 28 -4.89 3.64 -12.68
C ALA A 28 -3.92 2.74 -13.48
N TYR A 29 -2.92 2.13 -12.84
CA TYR A 29 -1.87 1.30 -13.45
C TYR A 29 -1.33 1.88 -14.76
N ARG A 30 -1.05 3.18 -14.74
CA ARG A 30 -0.49 3.93 -15.88
C ARG A 30 0.57 4.91 -15.40
N PRO A 31 1.49 5.31 -16.29
CA PRO A 31 2.48 6.34 -16.01
C PRO A 31 1.86 7.67 -15.58
N MET A 32 2.31 8.22 -14.47
CA MET A 32 1.80 9.46 -13.90
C MET A 32 2.91 10.26 -13.21
N ILE A 33 2.70 11.57 -13.08
CA ILE A 33 3.48 12.43 -12.18
C ILE A 33 2.51 13.10 -11.20
N VAL A 34 2.89 13.10 -9.93
CA VAL A 34 2.27 13.98 -8.93
C VAL A 34 3.05 15.30 -8.91
N THR A 35 2.44 16.35 -9.45
CA THR A 35 3.04 17.69 -9.52
C THR A 35 2.41 18.64 -8.51
N GLY A 36 3.08 19.73 -8.15
CA GLY A 36 2.54 20.76 -7.27
C GLY A 36 3.58 21.21 -6.24
N GLY A 37 3.17 21.32 -4.97
CA GLY A 37 4.05 21.86 -3.93
C GLY A 37 4.29 23.36 -4.12
N GLY A 38 5.18 23.98 -3.37
CA GLY A 38 5.40 25.43 -3.49
C GLY A 38 4.13 26.24 -3.21
N PHE A 39 3.33 25.82 -2.22
CA PHE A 39 1.98 26.34 -1.91
C PHE A 39 0.88 26.01 -2.94
N LEU A 40 1.19 25.26 -4.01
CA LEU A 40 0.20 24.74 -4.94
C LEU A 40 -0.29 23.35 -4.50
N GLN A 41 -1.62 23.17 -4.54
CA GLN A 41 -2.24 21.88 -4.27
C GLN A 41 -1.72 20.81 -5.23
N PRO A 42 -1.22 19.66 -4.74
CA PRO A 42 -0.73 18.60 -5.61
C PRO A 42 -1.82 18.06 -6.55
N ARG A 43 -1.43 17.83 -7.81
CA ARG A 43 -2.26 17.29 -8.88
C ARG A 43 -1.60 16.08 -9.50
N VAL A 44 -2.41 15.25 -10.15
CA VAL A 44 -1.93 14.08 -10.89
C VAL A 44 -2.08 14.37 -12.38
N ARG A 45 -1.00 14.21 -13.15
CA ARG A 45 -1.04 14.21 -14.61
C ARG A 45 -0.43 12.95 -15.17
N ALA A 46 -0.75 12.62 -16.42
CA ALA A 46 -0.09 11.54 -17.14
C ALA A 46 1.35 11.94 -17.53
N TRP A 47 2.20 10.94 -17.76
CA TRP A 47 3.43 11.15 -18.53
C TRP A 47 3.13 11.42 -19.99
N THR A 48 3.97 12.25 -20.61
CA THR A 48 3.96 12.54 -22.04
C THR A 48 5.33 12.20 -22.65
N ALA A 49 5.41 12.14 -23.98
CA ALA A 49 6.67 11.92 -24.68
C ALA A 49 7.67 13.09 -24.52
N GLU A 50 7.20 14.24 -24.03
CA GLU A 50 7.99 15.45 -23.81
C GLU A 50 8.67 15.47 -22.44
N ASP A 51 8.27 14.56 -21.54
CA ASP A 51 8.84 14.46 -20.20
C ASP A 51 10.28 13.89 -20.27
N ASP A 52 11.27 14.70 -19.85
CA ASP A 52 12.65 14.23 -19.70
C ASP A 52 12.75 13.25 -18.52
N THR A 53 12.69 11.96 -18.85
CA THR A 53 12.75 10.87 -17.87
C THR A 53 14.06 10.91 -17.07
N ALA A 54 15.20 11.23 -17.70
CA ALA A 54 16.48 11.28 -17.00
C ALA A 54 16.52 12.43 -15.99
N ALA A 55 15.96 13.59 -16.34
CA ALA A 55 15.81 14.70 -15.40
C ALA A 55 14.83 14.37 -14.27
N LEU A 56 13.69 13.76 -14.58
CA LEU A 56 12.67 13.39 -13.59
C LEU A 56 13.17 12.40 -12.56
N LEU A 57 13.99 11.43 -12.95
CA LEU A 57 14.51 10.39 -12.06
C LEU A 57 15.81 10.79 -11.33
N ARG A 58 16.46 11.88 -11.73
CA ARG A 58 17.76 12.30 -11.19
C ARG A 58 17.70 12.50 -9.67
N GLY A 59 18.60 11.83 -8.96
CA GLY A 59 18.72 11.96 -7.51
C GLY A 59 17.55 11.36 -6.72
N ARG A 60 16.73 10.51 -7.36
CA ARG A 60 15.61 9.82 -6.73
C ARG A 60 15.88 8.33 -6.65
N ALA A 61 15.41 7.68 -5.59
CA ALA A 61 15.41 6.23 -5.49
C ALA A 61 13.99 5.67 -5.65
N PRO A 62 13.83 4.50 -6.28
CA PRO A 62 12.53 3.86 -6.44
C PRO A 62 12.05 3.24 -5.12
N THR A 63 10.78 3.46 -4.79
CA THR A 63 10.06 2.68 -3.78
C THR A 63 8.90 1.92 -4.42
N LEU A 64 8.73 0.66 -4.01
CA LEU A 64 7.66 -0.19 -4.48
C LEU A 64 6.41 0.02 -3.62
N ALA A 65 5.41 0.68 -4.20
CA ALA A 65 4.14 0.91 -3.56
C ALA A 65 3.25 -0.34 -3.68
N VAL A 66 2.91 -0.93 -2.53
CA VAL A 66 2.03 -2.12 -2.44
C VAL A 66 0.63 -1.79 -1.90
N GLY A 67 0.55 -0.76 -1.04
CA GLY A 67 -0.68 -0.31 -0.39
C GLY A 67 -1.25 0.96 -1.02
N SER A 68 -1.71 1.88 -0.18
CA SER A 68 -2.38 3.11 -0.62
C SER A 68 -1.50 4.05 -1.46
N ASN A 69 -0.17 3.93 -1.37
CA ASN A 69 0.77 4.71 -2.18
C ASN A 69 0.70 4.38 -3.68
N ARG A 70 0.06 3.27 -4.08
CA ARG A 70 -0.20 2.97 -5.50
C ARG A 70 -1.16 3.99 -6.13
N ALA A 71 -2.07 4.54 -5.33
CA ALA A 71 -2.98 5.55 -5.81
C ALA A 71 -2.30 6.92 -5.79
N ALA A 72 -2.06 7.51 -6.96
CA ALA A 72 -1.46 8.85 -7.09
C ALA A 72 -2.22 9.93 -6.29
N ARG A 73 -3.55 9.78 -6.13
CA ARG A 73 -4.36 10.65 -5.25
C ARG A 73 -3.98 10.57 -3.77
N GLN A 74 -3.46 9.44 -3.32
CA GLN A 74 -2.97 9.29 -1.95
C GLN A 74 -1.62 9.99 -1.79
N LEU A 75 -0.72 9.87 -2.77
CA LEU A 75 0.52 10.62 -2.79
C LEU A 75 0.22 12.13 -2.75
N ALA A 76 -0.67 12.63 -3.61
CA ALA A 76 -1.11 14.02 -3.59
C ALA A 76 -1.59 14.50 -2.20
N ARG A 77 -2.28 13.64 -1.43
CA ARG A 77 -2.67 13.96 -0.05
C ARG A 77 -1.50 13.99 0.93
N LYS A 78 -0.54 13.06 0.82
CA LYS A 78 0.63 13.02 1.70
C LYS A 78 1.51 14.26 1.55
N TYR A 79 1.58 14.80 0.33
CA TYR A 79 2.37 15.97 -0.03
C TYR A 79 1.53 17.26 -0.15
N ALA A 80 0.30 17.30 0.37
CA ALA A 80 -0.58 18.46 0.25
C ALA A 80 0.03 19.74 0.86
N ASP A 81 0.77 19.60 1.96
CA ASP A 81 1.44 20.70 2.67
C ASP A 81 2.93 20.82 2.30
N TRP A 82 3.35 20.21 1.18
CA TRP A 82 4.73 20.23 0.73
C TRP A 82 5.14 21.63 0.25
N ARG A 83 6.24 22.15 0.80
CA ARG A 83 6.64 23.55 0.61
C ARG A 83 7.49 23.80 -0.63
N GLU A 84 8.18 22.77 -1.14
CA GLU A 84 9.03 22.88 -2.32
C GLU A 84 8.27 22.48 -3.59
N PRO A 85 8.76 22.82 -4.79
CA PRO A 85 8.22 22.25 -6.03
C PRO A 85 8.26 20.71 -5.98
N LEU A 86 7.15 20.09 -6.38
CA LEU A 86 6.93 18.65 -6.35
C LEU A 86 6.78 18.11 -7.77
N ALA A 87 7.47 17.02 -8.06
CA ALA A 87 7.29 16.23 -9.27
C ALA A 87 7.65 14.77 -8.98
N ILE A 88 6.73 14.02 -8.35
CA ILE A 88 6.94 12.60 -8.01
C ILE A 88 6.55 11.73 -9.20
N PRO A 89 7.50 11.03 -9.85
CA PRO A 89 7.20 10.07 -10.91
C PRO A 89 6.60 8.79 -10.34
N VAL A 90 5.61 8.24 -11.06
CA VAL A 90 4.87 7.04 -10.67
C VAL A 90 4.67 6.16 -11.90
N TRP A 91 5.07 4.89 -11.84
CA TRP A 91 5.05 3.98 -12.99
C TRP A 91 4.53 2.59 -12.60
N PRO A 92 3.65 1.96 -13.40
CA PRO A 92 3.18 0.60 -13.14
C PRO A 92 4.29 -0.42 -13.36
N VAL A 93 4.34 -1.46 -12.53
CA VAL A 93 5.34 -2.53 -12.64
C VAL A 93 4.71 -3.88 -12.30
N TRP A 94 5.12 -4.94 -12.99
CA TRP A 94 4.87 -6.31 -12.57
C TRP A 94 6.10 -6.84 -11.84
N VAL A 95 5.91 -7.30 -10.61
CA VAL A 95 7.01 -7.81 -9.77
C VAL A 95 6.80 -9.30 -9.51
N ASN A 96 7.82 -10.09 -9.81
CA ASN A 96 7.86 -11.51 -9.48
C ASN A 96 8.33 -11.73 -8.03
N GLY A 97 7.77 -12.71 -7.34
CA GLY A 97 8.25 -13.17 -6.04
C GLY A 97 7.72 -12.37 -4.84
N ILE A 98 6.87 -11.37 -5.06
CA ILE A 98 6.24 -10.55 -4.01
C ILE A 98 4.72 -10.52 -4.22
N ASP A 99 3.99 -10.83 -3.16
CA ASP A 99 2.54 -10.67 -3.10
C ASP A 99 2.15 -9.68 -1.99
N VAL A 100 0.91 -9.20 -1.98
CA VAL A 100 0.41 -8.19 -1.04
C VAL A 100 -0.77 -8.72 -0.25
N HIS A 101 -0.61 -8.77 1.06
CA HIS A 101 -1.53 -9.40 2.01
C HIS A 101 -2.02 -8.40 3.04
N PHE A 102 -3.08 -8.74 3.76
CA PHE A 102 -3.59 -7.90 4.85
C PHE A 102 -2.68 -7.98 6.07
N ALA A 103 -2.21 -6.83 6.54
CA ALA A 103 -1.47 -6.72 7.78
C ALA A 103 -2.37 -7.04 8.98
N ALA A 104 -1.81 -7.64 10.04
CA ALA A 104 -2.51 -7.94 11.30
C ALA A 104 -2.75 -6.68 12.16
N SER A 105 -3.37 -5.66 11.55
CA SER A 105 -3.55 -4.33 12.12
C SER A 105 -4.81 -3.66 11.60
N ILE A 106 -5.23 -2.59 12.26
CA ILE A 106 -6.31 -1.71 11.85
C ILE A 106 -5.73 -0.30 11.86
N GLY A 107 -5.68 0.35 10.70
CA GLY A 107 -5.14 1.70 10.55
C GLY A 107 -6.01 2.77 11.22
N HIS A 108 -5.45 3.96 11.42
CA HIS A 108 -6.13 5.08 12.10
C HIS A 108 -7.47 5.47 11.46
N TYR A 109 -7.56 5.39 10.12
CA TYR A 109 -8.78 5.65 9.37
C TYR A 109 -9.66 4.40 9.15
N GLY A 110 -9.44 3.34 9.93
CA GLY A 110 -10.30 2.15 9.99
C GLY A 110 -10.08 1.09 8.90
N ALA A 111 -9.17 1.33 7.95
CA ALA A 111 -8.82 0.30 6.96
C ALA A 111 -7.91 -0.78 7.55
N ILE A 112 -7.96 -1.97 6.97
CA ILE A 112 -6.97 -3.02 7.21
C ILE A 112 -5.79 -2.77 6.27
N PRO A 113 -4.58 -2.48 6.78
CA PRO A 113 -3.45 -2.11 5.94
C PRO A 113 -2.92 -3.27 5.08
N ALA A 114 -2.18 -2.93 4.04
CA ALA A 114 -1.43 -3.86 3.21
C ALA A 114 -0.04 -4.12 3.79
N THR A 115 0.51 -5.30 3.56
CA THR A 115 1.93 -5.60 3.79
C THR A 115 2.43 -6.57 2.71
N PRO A 116 3.66 -6.40 2.22
CA PRO A 116 4.25 -7.34 1.28
C PRO A 116 4.59 -8.67 1.96
N VAL A 117 4.55 -9.75 1.19
CA VAL A 117 5.02 -11.09 1.57
C VAL A 117 5.87 -11.69 0.45
N ARG A 118 6.85 -12.52 0.81
CA ARG A 118 7.56 -13.38 -0.15
C ARG A 118 6.57 -14.38 -0.74
N ALA A 119 6.49 -14.43 -2.06
CA ALA A 119 5.62 -15.34 -2.79
C ALA A 119 6.30 -15.78 -4.11
N PRO A 120 7.29 -16.70 -4.05
CA PRO A 120 8.00 -17.18 -5.24
C PRO A 120 7.03 -17.71 -6.31
N GLY A 121 7.19 -17.24 -7.54
CA GLY A 121 6.34 -17.59 -8.68
C GLY A 121 5.00 -16.85 -8.75
N THR A 122 4.66 -16.02 -7.75
CA THR A 122 3.53 -15.10 -7.84
C THR A 122 3.99 -13.81 -8.48
N ILE A 123 3.22 -13.31 -9.46
CA ILE A 123 3.52 -12.08 -10.18
C ILE A 123 2.43 -11.05 -9.90
N CYS A 124 2.78 -9.91 -9.31
CA CYS A 124 1.82 -8.92 -8.82
C CYS A 124 2.04 -7.56 -9.47
N ALA A 125 0.94 -6.93 -9.92
CA ALA A 125 0.98 -5.56 -10.42
C ALA A 125 1.04 -4.57 -9.25
N MET A 126 2.01 -3.65 -9.31
CA MET A 126 2.29 -2.64 -8.29
C MET A 126 2.60 -1.30 -8.94
N MET A 127 3.04 -0.32 -8.15
CA MET A 127 3.54 0.96 -8.69
C MET A 127 4.92 1.25 -8.12
N LEU A 128 5.85 1.65 -8.97
CA LEU A 128 7.09 2.31 -8.59
C LEU A 128 6.81 3.80 -8.35
N VAL A 129 7.39 4.35 -7.30
CA VAL A 129 7.35 5.77 -6.96
C VAL A 129 8.78 6.23 -6.75
N TRP A 130 9.24 7.25 -7.46
CA TRP A 130 10.60 7.77 -7.32
C TRP A 130 10.63 9.00 -6.43
N LEU A 131 11.35 8.89 -5.32
CA LEU A 131 11.39 9.94 -4.30
C LEU A 131 12.81 10.47 -4.13
N THR A 132 12.93 11.79 -3.96
CA THR A 132 14.18 12.41 -3.48
C THR A 132 14.40 12.04 -2.01
N PRO A 133 15.61 12.25 -1.46
CA PRO A 133 15.85 12.03 -0.03
C PRO A 133 14.89 12.78 0.89
N SER A 134 14.54 14.03 0.57
CA SER A 134 13.61 14.83 1.38
C SER A 134 12.16 14.32 1.28
N GLU A 135 11.74 13.89 0.09
CA GLU A 135 10.42 13.28 -0.09
C GLU A 135 10.33 11.91 0.64
N PHE A 136 11.42 11.14 0.71
CA PHE A 136 11.47 9.92 1.54
C PHE A 136 11.24 10.21 3.02
N VAL A 137 11.82 11.27 3.58
CA VAL A 137 11.56 11.67 4.98
C VAL A 137 10.06 11.88 5.21
N ARG A 138 9.39 12.58 4.28
CA ARG A 138 7.94 12.76 4.35
C ARG A 138 7.19 11.43 4.21
N MET A 139 7.61 10.56 3.31
CA MET A 139 7.02 9.23 3.17
C MET A 139 7.13 8.43 4.48
N ASP A 140 8.31 8.42 5.10
CA ASP A 140 8.59 7.72 6.36
C ASP A 140 7.70 8.24 7.51
N GLU A 141 7.51 9.55 7.62
CA GLU A 141 6.57 10.15 8.58
C GLU A 141 5.16 9.61 8.37
N THR A 142 4.69 9.58 7.12
CA THR A 142 3.32 9.15 6.80
C THR A 142 3.09 7.65 6.96
N GLU A 143 4.15 6.83 6.81
CA GLU A 143 4.12 5.40 7.08
C GLU A 143 4.37 5.09 8.57
N GLY A 144 4.73 6.08 9.39
CA GLY A 144 5.06 5.86 10.79
C GLY A 144 6.25 4.90 10.94
N LEU A 145 7.36 5.22 10.29
CA LEU A 145 8.57 4.38 10.28
C LEU A 145 9.01 4.03 11.72
N GLY A 146 9.29 2.75 11.96
CA GLY A 146 9.65 2.23 13.29
C GLY A 146 8.47 2.02 14.25
N ILE A 147 7.27 2.50 13.90
CA ILE A 147 6.04 2.34 14.68
C ILE A 147 5.10 1.36 13.98
N ALA A 148 4.67 1.67 12.76
CA ALA A 148 3.75 0.84 11.98
C ALA A 148 4.48 0.01 10.92
N TYR A 149 5.44 0.61 10.23
CA TYR A 149 6.20 -0.04 9.15
C TYR A 149 7.70 0.03 9.40
N ASP A 150 8.40 -0.98 8.91
CA ASP A 150 9.84 -0.92 8.65
C ASP A 150 10.06 -0.70 7.15
N ARG A 151 11.16 -0.04 6.79
CA ARG A 151 11.60 0.09 5.39
C ARG A 151 12.90 -0.67 5.19
N PHE A 152 13.06 -1.25 4.01
CA PHE A 152 14.30 -1.92 3.61
C PHE A 152 14.41 -1.96 2.09
N ASP A 153 15.63 -2.08 1.61
CA ASP A 153 15.92 -2.31 0.20
C ASP A 153 15.75 -3.79 -0.12
N VAL A 154 15.08 -4.09 -1.24
CA VAL A 154 14.94 -5.44 -1.76
C VAL A 154 15.33 -5.49 -3.23
N PRO A 155 16.01 -6.56 -3.66
CA PRO A 155 16.09 -6.85 -5.08
C PRO A 155 14.70 -7.21 -5.60
N VAL A 156 14.35 -6.71 -6.78
CA VAL A 156 13.12 -7.07 -7.47
C VAL A 156 13.40 -7.47 -8.91
N GLU A 157 12.75 -8.55 -9.33
CA GLU A 157 12.62 -8.89 -10.73
C GLU A 157 11.36 -8.18 -11.25
N ALA A 158 11.58 -7.09 -11.96
CA ALA A 158 10.56 -6.25 -12.58
C ALA A 158 10.46 -6.53 -14.08
N ASP A 159 9.32 -6.23 -14.69
CA ASP A 159 9.15 -6.31 -16.13
C ASP A 159 9.99 -5.29 -16.92
N SER A 160 10.29 -5.64 -18.17
CA SER A 160 11.00 -4.77 -19.11
C SER A 160 10.15 -3.56 -19.47
N GLY A 161 10.72 -2.35 -19.39
CA GLY A 161 10.05 -1.10 -19.77
C GLY A 161 9.78 -0.14 -18.61
N VAL A 162 10.17 -0.52 -17.38
CA VAL A 162 10.29 0.43 -16.27
C VAL A 162 11.40 1.46 -16.52
N PRO A 163 11.19 2.73 -16.15
CA PRO A 163 12.15 3.79 -16.35
C PRO A 163 13.22 3.76 -15.23
N GLY A 164 14.50 3.87 -15.60
CA GLY A 164 15.62 3.89 -14.65
C GLY A 164 16.01 2.53 -14.08
N ASP A 165 16.97 2.53 -13.16
CA ASP A 165 17.42 1.33 -12.46
C ASP A 165 16.47 0.99 -11.30
N VAL A 166 15.92 -0.23 -11.34
CA VAL A 166 15.02 -0.78 -10.32
C VAL A 166 15.50 -2.15 -9.84
N SER A 167 16.77 -2.48 -10.07
CA SER A 167 17.38 -3.72 -9.58
C SER A 167 17.24 -3.89 -8.07
N SER A 168 17.18 -2.76 -7.33
CA SER A 168 16.82 -2.68 -5.92
C SER A 168 15.82 -1.55 -5.68
N VAL A 169 14.81 -1.81 -4.84
CA VAL A 169 13.76 -0.84 -4.50
C VAL A 169 13.50 -0.80 -3.01
N VAL A 170 13.11 0.37 -2.50
CA VAL A 170 12.69 0.54 -1.11
C VAL A 170 11.28 -0.04 -0.94
N LEU A 171 11.08 -0.87 0.07
CA LEU A 171 9.79 -1.48 0.40
C LEU A 171 9.40 -1.19 1.85
N TYR A 172 8.13 -0.80 2.07
CA TYR A 172 7.55 -0.64 3.40
C TYR A 172 6.80 -1.91 3.80
N ARG A 173 7.16 -2.51 4.93
CA ARG A 173 6.55 -3.73 5.48
C ARG A 173 5.95 -3.46 6.83
N HIS A 174 4.71 -3.90 7.04
CA HIS A 174 4.04 -3.69 8.31
C HIS A 174 4.66 -4.57 9.41
N ARG A 175 4.96 -3.98 10.57
CA ARG A 175 5.65 -4.65 11.70
C ARG A 175 4.84 -5.79 12.33
N ALA A 176 3.51 -5.67 12.30
CA ALA A 176 2.61 -6.71 12.82
C ALA A 176 2.52 -7.99 11.96
N GLY A 177 3.19 -8.06 10.79
CA GLY A 177 3.05 -9.18 9.87
C GLY A 177 1.63 -9.28 9.30
N THR A 178 1.20 -10.48 8.89
CA THR A 178 -0.08 -10.69 8.20
C THR A 178 -1.16 -11.33 9.06
N ILE A 179 -2.42 -11.02 8.79
CA ILE A 179 -3.57 -11.74 9.35
C ILE A 179 -3.52 -13.19 8.87
N ALA A 180 -3.64 -14.14 9.81
CA ALA A 180 -3.84 -15.54 9.50
C ALA A 180 -5.31 -15.95 9.68
N THR A 181 -5.85 -16.70 8.72
CA THR A 181 -7.18 -17.33 8.85
C THR A 181 -7.04 -18.85 8.76
N PHE A 182 -7.86 -19.59 9.53
CA PHE A 182 -8.07 -21.05 9.48
C PHE A 182 -6.87 -21.86 8.95
N GLY A 183 -5.93 -22.22 9.84
CA GLY A 183 -4.78 -23.06 9.50
C GLY A 183 -3.50 -22.31 9.12
N HIS A 184 -3.25 -21.13 9.71
CA HIS A 184 -1.99 -20.37 9.60
C HIS A 184 -1.62 -19.87 8.20
N ARG A 185 -2.60 -19.60 7.33
CA ARG A 185 -2.36 -19.00 6.00
C ARG A 185 -2.74 -17.53 6.00
N SER A 186 -1.88 -16.72 5.37
CA SER A 186 -2.11 -15.31 5.14
C SER A 186 -3.13 -15.10 4.01
N ILE A 187 -3.80 -13.95 4.01
CA ILE A 187 -4.83 -13.60 3.01
C ILE A 187 -4.34 -12.47 2.12
N GLY A 188 -4.31 -12.75 0.81
CA GLY A 188 -3.95 -11.78 -0.21
C GLY A 188 -5.03 -10.72 -0.42
N MET A 189 -4.63 -9.53 -0.81
CA MET A 189 -5.55 -8.44 -1.19
C MET A 189 -6.07 -8.67 -2.61
N ALA A 190 -7.38 -8.58 -2.80
CA ALA A 190 -8.02 -8.76 -4.11
C ALA A 190 -7.92 -7.52 -5.01
N GLU A 191 -7.54 -6.37 -4.46
CA GLU A 191 -7.46 -5.08 -5.18
C GLU A 191 -6.21 -4.93 -6.07
N LEU A 192 -5.30 -5.90 -6.02
CA LEU A 192 -4.14 -5.94 -6.90
C LEU A 192 -4.35 -7.04 -7.96
N PRO A 193 -4.13 -6.76 -9.25
CA PRO A 193 -3.95 -7.78 -10.26
C PRO A 193 -2.77 -8.68 -9.91
N VAL A 194 -2.99 -9.98 -9.87
CA VAL A 194 -1.97 -10.97 -9.51
C VAL A 194 -2.16 -12.24 -10.34
N HIS A 195 -1.07 -12.75 -10.90
CA HIS A 195 -0.97 -14.04 -11.56
C HIS A 195 -0.37 -15.09 -10.62
N ASP A 196 -0.82 -16.33 -10.77
CA ASP A 196 -0.29 -17.52 -10.09
C ASP A 196 -0.31 -17.48 -8.55
N ARG A 197 -1.17 -16.63 -7.96
CA ARG A 197 -1.38 -16.58 -6.52
C ARG A 197 -1.94 -17.91 -6.00
N ARG A 198 -1.24 -18.50 -5.03
CA ARG A 198 -1.67 -19.75 -4.36
C ARG A 198 -2.56 -19.51 -3.14
N GLN A 199 -2.42 -18.36 -2.49
CA GLN A 199 -3.15 -18.02 -1.27
C GLN A 199 -4.56 -17.50 -1.59
N ALA A 200 -5.50 -17.74 -0.66
CA ALA A 200 -6.83 -17.16 -0.73
C ALA A 200 -6.76 -15.62 -0.70
N ARG A 201 -7.73 -14.97 -1.35
CA ARG A 201 -7.82 -13.51 -1.42
C ARG A 201 -9.15 -13.00 -0.90
N MET A 202 -9.11 -11.81 -0.30
CA MET A 202 -10.31 -11.05 0.08
C MET A 202 -10.19 -9.63 -0.44
N SER A 203 -11.33 -9.02 -0.77
CA SER A 203 -11.38 -7.57 -0.89
C SER A 203 -11.36 -6.93 0.50
N GLN A 204 -11.02 -5.66 0.56
CA GLN A 204 -10.97 -4.87 1.77
C GLN A 204 -12.32 -4.88 2.49
N PRO A 205 -13.49 -4.65 1.83
CA PRO A 205 -14.78 -4.80 2.50
C PRO A 205 -15.03 -6.22 3.03
N ALA A 206 -14.60 -7.26 2.31
CA ALA A 206 -14.76 -8.64 2.76
C ALA A 206 -13.91 -8.93 4.00
N MET A 207 -12.65 -8.51 4.01
CA MET A 207 -11.75 -8.61 5.17
C MET A 207 -12.31 -7.84 6.38
N GLN A 208 -12.81 -6.63 6.17
CA GLN A 208 -13.42 -5.87 7.27
C GLN A 208 -14.68 -6.53 7.84
N ARG A 209 -15.55 -7.11 6.99
CA ARG A 209 -16.71 -7.89 7.47
C ARG A 209 -16.29 -9.12 8.24
N PHE A 210 -15.26 -9.83 7.75
CA PHE A 210 -14.69 -10.99 8.41
C PHE A 210 -14.18 -10.62 9.82
N LEU A 211 -13.40 -9.56 9.94
CA LEU A 211 -12.89 -9.07 11.23
C LEU A 211 -14.00 -8.53 12.14
N CYS A 212 -14.99 -7.82 11.58
CA CYS A 212 -16.14 -7.32 12.32
C CYS A 212 -16.87 -8.47 13.03
N ARG A 213 -17.21 -9.54 12.30
CA ARG A 213 -17.89 -10.72 12.87
C ARG A 213 -17.09 -11.38 14.00
N ARG A 214 -15.76 -11.36 13.91
CA ARG A 214 -14.88 -12.08 14.83
C ARG A 214 -14.46 -11.25 16.04
N LEU A 215 -14.27 -9.95 15.87
CA LEU A 215 -13.78 -9.05 16.91
C LEU A 215 -14.92 -8.32 17.63
N ALA A 216 -16.07 -8.15 16.99
CA ALA A 216 -17.21 -7.39 17.48
C ALA A 216 -18.55 -8.01 17.00
N PRO A 217 -18.86 -9.26 17.42
CA PRO A 217 -20.12 -9.90 17.04
C PRO A 217 -21.32 -9.04 17.44
N GLY A 218 -22.34 -8.98 16.58
CA GLY A 218 -23.53 -8.16 16.79
C GLY A 218 -23.41 -6.70 16.38
N ILE A 219 -22.20 -6.20 16.06
CA ILE A 219 -22.00 -4.82 15.57
C ILE A 219 -22.04 -4.79 14.03
N GLY A 220 -22.69 -3.77 13.46
CA GLY A 220 -22.71 -3.55 12.01
C GLY A 220 -21.37 -3.01 11.48
N LEU A 221 -21.03 -3.31 10.21
CA LEU A 221 -19.73 -2.96 9.62
C LEU A 221 -19.37 -1.47 9.73
N ASN A 222 -20.32 -0.56 9.46
CA ASN A 222 -20.05 0.88 9.55
C ASN A 222 -19.78 1.33 10.99
N GLN A 223 -20.48 0.75 11.97
CA GLN A 223 -20.24 1.01 13.39
C GLN A 223 -18.89 0.43 13.85
N PHE A 224 -18.53 -0.75 13.35
CA PHE A 224 -17.21 -1.34 13.60
C PHE A 224 -16.09 -0.42 13.12
N ILE A 225 -16.21 0.10 11.90
CA ILE A 225 -15.26 1.07 11.31
C ILE A 225 -15.24 2.36 12.12
N ALA A 226 -16.40 2.97 12.37
CA ALA A 226 -16.49 4.22 13.12
C ALA A 226 -15.88 4.08 14.52
N GLY A 227 -16.14 2.97 15.22
CA GLY A 227 -15.53 2.68 16.51
C GLY A 227 -14.00 2.55 16.44
N ASN A 228 -13.46 1.92 15.39
CA ASN A 228 -12.01 1.88 15.18
C ASN A 228 -11.42 3.27 14.91
N ILE A 229 -12.17 4.19 14.30
CA ILE A 229 -11.68 5.54 13.98
C ILE A 229 -11.77 6.44 15.21
N ALA A 230 -12.91 6.43 15.89
CA ALA A 230 -13.23 7.34 16.99
C ALA A 230 -12.57 6.97 18.33
N ASP A 231 -12.32 5.67 18.58
CA ASP A 231 -11.74 5.20 19.84
C ASP A 231 -10.40 4.47 19.60
N PRO A 232 -9.26 5.18 19.77
CA PRO A 232 -7.93 4.60 19.63
C PRO A 232 -7.66 3.42 20.59
N LEU A 233 -8.21 3.42 21.79
CA LEU A 233 -8.02 2.35 22.77
C LEU A 233 -8.80 1.09 22.36
N LEU A 234 -10.04 1.25 21.88
CA LEU A 234 -10.80 0.15 21.29
C LEU A 234 -10.10 -0.43 20.06
N ARG A 235 -9.59 0.43 19.18
CA ARG A 235 -8.80 0.00 18.01
C ARG A 235 -7.58 -0.79 18.46
N GLN A 236 -6.82 -0.31 19.45
CA GLN A 236 -5.64 -1.01 19.96
C GLN A 236 -6.00 -2.39 20.53
N ARG A 237 -7.03 -2.49 21.38
CA ARG A 237 -7.50 -3.79 21.91
C ARG A 237 -7.86 -4.79 20.81
N ARG A 238 -8.41 -4.32 19.68
CA ARG A 238 -8.72 -5.15 18.51
C ARG A 238 -7.46 -5.59 17.78
N VAL A 239 -6.49 -4.67 17.60
CA VAL A 239 -5.17 -4.97 17.03
C VAL A 239 -4.42 -6.00 17.88
N ASP A 240 -4.41 -5.86 19.20
CA ASP A 240 -3.74 -6.81 20.11
C ASP A 240 -4.34 -8.22 19.99
N ARG A 241 -5.65 -8.33 19.76
CA ARG A 241 -6.32 -9.62 19.49
C ARG A 241 -5.92 -10.21 18.14
N LEU A 242 -5.69 -9.39 17.11
CA LEU A 242 -5.22 -9.84 15.80
C LEU A 242 -3.78 -10.33 15.87
N ALA A 243 -2.91 -9.61 16.58
CA ALA A 243 -1.49 -9.90 16.70
C ALA A 243 -1.22 -11.31 17.27
N ARG A 244 -2.09 -11.82 18.17
CA ARG A 244 -1.98 -13.18 18.76
C ARG A 244 -2.02 -14.32 17.74
N HIS A 245 -2.55 -14.05 16.54
CA HIS A 245 -2.69 -15.04 15.48
C HIS A 245 -1.98 -14.57 14.20
N ALA A 246 -1.17 -13.52 14.27
CA ALA A 246 -0.46 -13.02 13.12
C ALA A 246 0.64 -13.99 12.68
N ILE A 247 0.84 -14.09 11.37
CA ILE A 247 2.07 -14.67 10.82
C ILE A 247 3.11 -13.57 10.86
N ALA A 248 4.26 -13.87 11.46
CA ALA A 248 5.35 -12.92 11.62
C ALA A 248 5.77 -12.32 10.26
N PRO A 249 6.18 -11.04 10.23
CA PRO A 249 6.67 -10.44 9.00
C PRO A 249 7.91 -11.18 8.49
N TRP A 250 7.95 -11.43 7.18
CA TRP A 250 9.17 -11.93 6.53
C TRP A 250 10.30 -10.92 6.73
N GLN A 251 11.44 -11.36 7.27
CA GLN A 251 12.68 -10.60 7.31
C GLN A 251 13.51 -10.92 6.07
N PRO A 252 13.86 -9.94 5.22
CA PRO A 252 14.88 -10.14 4.19
C PRO A 252 16.16 -10.64 4.86
N ALA A 253 16.66 -11.79 4.43
CA ALA A 253 17.90 -12.32 4.98
C ALA A 253 19.06 -11.40 4.54
N GLU A 254 20.13 -11.32 5.33
CA GLU A 254 21.36 -10.62 4.91
C GLU A 254 21.91 -11.17 3.58
N THR A 255 21.61 -12.44 3.26
CA THR A 255 21.98 -13.13 2.03
C THR A 255 21.18 -12.71 0.80
N ASP A 256 20.00 -12.07 0.94
CA ASP A 256 19.26 -11.50 -0.19
C ASP A 256 19.94 -10.24 -0.77
N ARG A 257 21.01 -9.73 -0.11
CA ARG A 257 21.87 -8.64 -0.62
C ARG A 257 22.87 -9.11 -1.68
N GLN A 258 23.13 -10.41 -1.76
CA GLN A 258 24.05 -11.00 -2.74
C GLN A 258 23.22 -11.80 -3.75
N GLY A 259 22.93 -11.15 -4.88
CA GLY A 259 22.02 -11.66 -5.88
C GLY A 259 22.33 -13.08 -6.35
N THR A 260 21.28 -13.87 -6.53
CA THR A 260 21.14 -14.83 -7.64
C THR A 260 19.75 -15.44 -7.56
N VAL A 261 18.86 -15.02 -8.47
CA VAL A 261 17.72 -15.85 -8.87
C VAL A 261 17.93 -16.16 -10.35
N SER A 262 18.47 -17.35 -10.60
CA SER A 262 18.56 -17.96 -11.92
C SER A 262 17.19 -18.55 -12.26
N GLY A 263 16.49 -17.88 -13.17
CA GLY A 263 15.23 -18.34 -13.72
C GLY A 263 14.71 -17.27 -14.67
N LYS A 264 15.00 -17.40 -15.97
CA LYS A 264 14.49 -16.46 -16.98
C LYS A 264 12.96 -16.60 -17.05
N THR A 265 12.25 -15.71 -16.38
CA THR A 265 10.81 -15.48 -16.62
C THR A 265 10.67 -14.73 -17.95
N PRO A 266 9.75 -15.11 -18.85
CA PRO A 266 9.53 -14.37 -20.10
C PRO A 266 9.08 -12.93 -19.80
N PRO A 267 9.40 -11.95 -20.68
CA PRO A 267 9.05 -10.56 -20.46
C PRO A 267 7.51 -10.40 -20.45
N ILE A 268 6.96 -10.02 -19.30
CA ILE A 268 5.55 -9.61 -19.19
C ILE A 268 5.50 -8.16 -19.67
N THR A 269 4.88 -7.90 -20.80
CA THR A 269 4.76 -6.53 -21.30
C THR A 269 3.50 -5.86 -20.75
N LEU A 270 3.55 -4.53 -20.59
CA LEU A 270 2.40 -3.66 -20.27
C LEU A 270 1.16 -3.91 -21.16
N GLN A 271 1.32 -4.48 -22.36
CA GLN A 271 0.18 -4.83 -23.24
C GLN A 271 -0.75 -5.89 -22.65
N THR A 272 -0.27 -6.70 -21.71
CA THR A 272 -1.07 -7.73 -21.02
C THR A 272 -2.07 -7.15 -20.00
N LEU A 273 -2.03 -5.83 -19.73
CA LEU A 273 -2.92 -5.14 -18.76
C LEU A 273 -4.34 -4.85 -19.29
N LEU A 274 -4.61 -5.08 -20.58
CA LEU A 274 -5.88 -4.75 -21.24
C LEU A 274 -6.74 -5.97 -21.62
N LEU A 275 -6.37 -7.16 -21.16
CA LEU A 275 -7.14 -8.40 -21.29
C LEU A 275 -7.52 -8.94 -19.91
#